data_AF-A0A1I5LIX4-F1
#
_entry.id   AF-A0A1I5LIX4-F1
#
_cell.length_a   1.000
_cell.length_b   1.000
_cell.length_c   1.000
_cell.angle_alpha   90.00
_cell.angle_beta   90.00
_cell.angle_gamma   90.00
#
_symmetry.space_group_name_H-M   'P 1'
#
loop_
_entity.id
_entity.type
_entity.pdbx_description
1 polymer ?
#
loop_
_entity_poly.entity_id
_entity_poly.type
_entity_poly.pdbx_seq_one_letter_code
_entity_poly.pdbx_strand_id
1 'polypeptide(L)'
;MSLLDRLAGRAPVPVFACIGPGMQAVTEHALLSPRLRRAASPREAAVLLRAGAIPERAAAAFGRVHDQLPHPRAVLRWDGQGDPADVITDAWVDLLNGADSDTDRRSDEPPNPWEGKGDHGQGGEGMMGGVPYGRPMAMTGDDIRDGLQLDAYTATVGPFAPMLPPGLTLEITLQGDVIISTSVTAPPFPQGDEASAPHLCAARLLRLLGLNAAAARVARGSSPRALWTRGAIPAGLGEAAKGEDVRARLSAWLAGQAGPYQAPRIGSMLPGLEWHEAMLVLNSYAPDALHRACAEEEEAA
;
A
#
# COMPACT_ATOMS: atom_id res chain seq x y z
N MET A 1 -17.26 31.57 4.94
CA MET A 1 -17.21 30.37 5.80
C MET A 1 -18.53 30.17 6.51
N SER A 2 -19.22 29.09 6.14
CA SER A 2 -20.37 28.59 6.89
C SER A 2 -19.94 28.08 8.28
N LEU A 3 -20.90 27.85 9.17
CA LEU A 3 -20.62 27.20 10.47
C LEU A 3 -20.21 25.73 10.29
N LEU A 4 -20.69 25.08 9.22
CA LEU A 4 -20.31 23.72 8.85
C LEU A 4 -18.84 23.64 8.41
N ASP A 5 -18.36 24.59 7.60
CA ASP A 5 -16.97 24.63 7.13
C ASP A 5 -15.99 24.77 8.31
N ARG A 6 -16.35 25.60 9.29
CA ARG A 6 -15.57 25.77 10.52
C ARG A 6 -15.52 24.53 11.40
N LEU A 7 -16.59 23.73 11.44
CA LEU A 7 -16.61 22.45 12.16
C LEU A 7 -15.83 21.38 11.38
N ALA A 8 -16.01 21.32 10.06
CA ALA A 8 -15.30 20.40 9.18
C ALA A 8 -13.78 20.64 9.18
N GLY A 9 -13.34 21.90 9.25
CA GLY A 9 -11.92 22.27 9.38
C GLY A 9 -11.26 21.83 10.69
N ARG A 10 -12.03 21.35 11.68
CA ARG A 10 -11.50 20.79 12.94
C ARG A 10 -11.39 19.26 12.91
N ALA A 11 -11.94 18.61 11.90
CA ALA A 11 -11.82 17.17 11.73
C ALA A 11 -10.40 16.79 11.25
N PRO A 12 -9.87 15.61 11.63
CA PRO A 12 -8.60 15.15 11.11
C PRO A 12 -8.61 15.04 9.58
N VAL A 13 -7.62 15.64 8.93
CA VAL A 13 -7.53 15.68 7.46
C VAL A 13 -7.24 14.28 6.92
N PRO A 14 -8.03 13.79 5.95
CA PRO A 14 -7.76 12.50 5.32
C PRO A 14 -6.63 12.63 4.29
N VAL A 15 -5.49 12.03 4.60
CA VAL A 15 -4.26 12.11 3.82
C VAL A 15 -3.89 10.75 3.26
N PHE A 16 -3.66 10.69 1.95
CA PHE A 16 -2.97 9.57 1.30
C PHE A 16 -1.52 9.96 1.04
N ALA A 17 -0.56 9.10 1.38
CA ALA A 17 0.86 9.41 1.23
C ALA A 17 1.52 8.56 0.14
N CYS A 18 2.11 9.22 -0.85
CA CYS A 18 3.06 8.62 -1.78
C CYS A 18 4.47 8.81 -1.24
N ILE A 19 5.06 7.73 -0.72
CA ILE A 19 6.35 7.74 -0.01
C ILE A 19 7.48 7.43 -0.99
N GLY A 20 8.41 8.38 -1.16
CA GLY A 20 9.65 8.20 -1.91
C GLY A 20 10.76 7.52 -1.11
N PRO A 21 11.96 7.36 -1.69
CA PRO A 21 13.13 6.83 -1.01
C PRO A 21 13.51 7.64 0.24
N GLY A 22 13.86 6.96 1.33
CA GLY A 22 14.29 7.58 2.60
C GLY A 22 13.19 8.25 3.43
N MET A 23 11.93 8.22 2.96
CA MET A 23 10.85 9.03 3.56
C MET A 23 9.93 8.26 4.49
N GLN A 24 10.05 6.93 4.58
CA GLN A 24 9.08 6.09 5.29
C GLN A 24 9.03 6.41 6.79
N ALA A 25 10.17 6.48 7.47
CA ALA A 25 10.20 6.76 8.91
C ALA A 25 9.61 8.14 9.25
N VAL A 26 10.08 9.19 8.57
CA VAL A 26 9.60 10.56 8.83
C VAL A 26 8.12 10.73 8.48
N THR A 27 7.65 10.11 7.38
CA THR A 27 6.22 10.13 7.01
C THR A 27 5.37 9.40 8.02
N GLU A 28 5.86 8.26 8.53
CA GLU A 28 5.15 7.54 9.57
C GLU A 28 5.06 8.32 10.87
N HIS A 29 6.08 9.09 11.24
CA HIS A 29 6.00 9.98 12.40
C HIS A 29 5.05 11.15 12.19
N ALA A 30 5.13 11.84 11.04
CA ALA A 30 4.23 12.95 10.70
C ALA A 30 2.75 12.54 10.76
N LEU A 31 2.43 11.37 10.21
CA LEU A 31 1.08 10.79 10.22
C LEU A 31 0.67 10.19 11.58
N LEU A 32 1.37 10.48 12.68
CA LEU A 32 0.90 10.26 14.06
C LEU A 32 0.20 11.48 14.66
N SER A 33 0.29 12.63 13.98
CA SER A 33 -0.43 13.85 14.37
C SER A 33 -1.93 13.57 14.47
N PRO A 34 -2.59 13.96 15.57
CA PRO A 34 -4.04 13.76 15.74
C PRO A 34 -4.87 14.61 14.78
N ARG A 35 -4.25 15.60 14.13
CA ARG A 35 -4.86 16.43 13.09
C ARG A 35 -4.93 15.73 11.74
N LEU A 36 -4.24 14.60 11.57
CA LEU A 36 -4.17 13.85 10.33
C LEU A 36 -4.81 12.47 10.52
N ARG A 37 -5.51 12.02 9.48
CA ARG A 37 -6.02 10.66 9.36
C ARG A 37 -5.39 10.02 8.12
N ARG A 38 -4.72 8.90 8.32
CA ARG A 38 -4.23 8.09 7.19
C ARG A 38 -5.42 7.51 6.43
N ALA A 39 -5.52 7.82 5.14
CA ALA A 39 -6.51 7.21 4.26
C ALA A 39 -6.05 5.80 3.86
N ALA A 40 -6.98 4.83 3.84
CA ALA A 40 -6.66 3.46 3.42
C ALA A 40 -6.62 3.31 1.90
N SER A 41 -7.26 4.25 1.18
CA SER A 41 -7.23 4.33 -0.28
C SER A 41 -7.14 5.79 -0.74
N PRO A 42 -6.65 6.07 -1.95
CA PRO A 42 -6.64 7.42 -2.50
C PRO A 42 -8.06 8.02 -2.58
N ARG A 43 -9.07 7.17 -2.77
CA ARG A 43 -10.48 7.58 -2.86
C ARG A 43 -11.07 8.12 -1.56
N GLU A 44 -10.45 7.84 -0.42
CA GLU A 44 -10.86 8.34 0.89
C GLU A 44 -10.14 9.63 1.29
N ALA A 45 -9.14 10.06 0.52
CA ALA A 45 -8.30 11.22 0.83
C ALA A 45 -8.80 12.48 0.12
N ALA A 46 -8.53 13.62 0.75
CA ALA A 46 -8.66 14.94 0.13
C ALA A 46 -7.29 15.58 -0.16
N VAL A 47 -6.26 15.15 0.58
CA VAL A 47 -4.90 15.63 0.41
C VAL A 47 -3.98 14.47 0.03
N LEU A 48 -3.24 14.62 -1.07
CA LEU A 48 -2.16 13.73 -1.46
C LEU A 48 -0.82 14.30 -0.98
N LEU A 49 -0.17 13.62 -0.05
CA LEU A 49 1.17 13.96 0.39
C LEU A 49 2.21 13.23 -0.47
N ARG A 50 2.94 13.99 -1.29
CA ARG A 50 4.16 13.51 -1.96
C ARG A 50 5.34 13.70 -1.00
N ALA A 51 5.71 12.63 -0.31
CA ALA A 51 6.83 12.62 0.63
C ALA A 51 8.13 12.27 -0.13
N GLY A 52 9.01 13.25 -0.27
CA GLY A 52 10.27 13.18 -0.99
C GLY A 52 10.15 13.13 -2.51
N ALA A 53 11.29 12.88 -3.16
CA ALA A 53 11.34 12.73 -4.61
C ALA A 53 10.78 11.36 -5.03
N ILE A 54 9.76 11.36 -5.89
CA ILE A 54 9.26 10.15 -6.55
C ILE A 54 10.18 9.84 -7.74
N PRO A 55 10.83 8.66 -7.78
CA PRO A 55 11.68 8.27 -8.91
C PRO A 55 10.89 8.15 -10.22
N GLU A 56 11.58 8.31 -11.35
CA GLU A 56 10.97 8.29 -12.69
C GLU A 56 10.17 6.99 -12.93
N ARG A 57 10.71 5.84 -12.52
CA ARG A 57 10.03 4.53 -12.63
C ARG A 57 8.65 4.48 -11.95
N ALA A 58 8.37 5.38 -11.02
CA ALA A 58 7.10 5.46 -10.28
C ALA A 58 6.25 6.69 -10.65
N ALA A 59 6.72 7.56 -11.56
CA ALA A 59 6.03 8.79 -11.94
C ALA A 59 4.64 8.51 -12.55
N ALA A 60 4.56 7.52 -13.45
CA ALA A 60 3.29 7.13 -14.08
C ALA A 60 2.27 6.60 -13.05
N ALA A 61 2.74 5.85 -12.04
CA ALA A 61 1.89 5.34 -10.98
C ALA A 61 1.44 6.45 -10.01
N PHE A 62 2.32 7.43 -9.74
CA PHE A 62 1.96 8.62 -8.96
C PHE A 62 0.85 9.41 -9.65
N GLY A 63 0.93 9.59 -10.97
CA GLY A 63 -0.14 10.21 -11.76
C GLY A 63 -1.47 9.46 -11.67
N ARG A 64 -1.46 8.12 -11.63
CA ARG A 64 -2.68 7.32 -11.41
C ARG A 64 -3.27 7.52 -10.02
N VAL A 65 -2.44 7.51 -8.98
CA VAL A 65 -2.90 7.75 -7.60
C VAL A 65 -3.47 9.14 -7.45
N HIS A 66 -2.81 10.14 -8.04
CA HIS A 66 -3.26 11.52 -8.08
C HIS A 66 -4.70 11.65 -8.62
N ASP A 67 -4.95 11.12 -9.82
CA ASP A 67 -6.27 11.22 -10.46
C ASP A 67 -7.32 10.30 -9.81
N GLN A 68 -6.93 9.39 -8.90
CA GLN A 68 -7.86 8.59 -8.10
C GLN A 68 -8.41 9.35 -6.88
N LEU A 69 -7.80 10.48 -6.47
CA LEU A 69 -8.35 11.31 -5.41
C LEU A 69 -9.62 12.02 -5.90
N PRO A 70 -10.70 12.02 -5.09
CA PRO A 70 -11.92 12.76 -5.41
C PRO A 70 -11.68 14.28 -5.35
N HIS A 71 -12.37 15.02 -6.21
CA HIS A 71 -12.44 16.48 -6.11
C HIS A 71 -13.35 16.92 -4.94
N PRO A 72 -13.08 18.07 -4.29
CA PRO A 72 -11.87 18.89 -4.44
C PRO A 72 -10.66 18.24 -3.74
N ARG A 73 -9.48 18.30 -4.37
CA ARG A 73 -8.23 17.71 -3.87
C ARG A 73 -7.06 18.68 -3.92
N ALA A 74 -6.08 18.46 -3.04
CA ALA A 74 -4.81 19.18 -3.03
C ALA A 74 -3.62 18.22 -2.99
N VAL A 75 -2.53 18.58 -3.68
CA VAL A 75 -1.26 17.84 -3.64
C VAL A 75 -0.19 18.66 -2.95
N LEU A 76 0.38 18.09 -1.89
CA LEU A 76 1.44 18.73 -1.13
C LEU A 76 2.76 18.00 -1.35
N ARG A 77 3.81 18.77 -1.63
CA ARG A 77 5.19 18.27 -1.69
C ARG A 77 5.85 18.51 -0.35
N TRP A 78 6.45 17.47 0.21
CA TRP A 78 7.15 17.56 1.48
C TRP A 78 8.49 16.85 1.38
N ASP A 79 9.56 17.52 1.78
CA ASP A 79 10.94 17.04 1.68
C ASP A 79 11.41 16.31 2.96
N GLY A 80 10.52 16.14 3.94
CA GLY A 80 10.83 15.53 5.23
C GLY A 80 11.25 16.50 6.31
N GLN A 81 11.38 17.80 5.98
CA GLN A 81 11.73 18.83 6.95
C GLN A 81 10.46 19.43 7.58
N GLY A 82 10.51 19.62 8.90
CA GLY A 82 9.39 20.15 9.68
C GLY A 82 8.19 19.19 9.79
N ASP A 83 7.18 19.61 10.56
CA ASP A 83 5.89 18.89 10.64
C ASP A 83 4.99 19.33 9.48
N PRO A 84 4.61 18.43 8.55
CA PRO A 84 3.74 18.79 7.44
C PRO A 84 2.28 19.01 7.88
N ALA A 85 1.91 18.70 9.12
CA ALA A 85 0.52 18.75 9.57
C ALA A 85 -0.09 20.15 9.51
N ASP A 86 0.68 21.21 9.73
CA ASP A 86 0.20 22.60 9.60
C ASP A 86 -0.21 22.88 8.15
N VAL A 87 0.72 22.69 7.21
CA VAL A 87 0.51 22.92 5.78
C VAL A 87 -0.61 22.05 5.22
N ILE A 88 -0.71 20.79 5.67
CA ILE A 88 -1.81 19.88 5.29
C ILE A 88 -3.16 20.40 5.80
N THR A 89 -3.21 20.89 7.04
CA THR A 89 -4.45 21.42 7.63
C THR A 89 -4.88 22.70 6.92
N ASP A 90 -3.94 23.59 6.62
CA ASP A 90 -4.21 24.82 5.89
C ASP A 90 -4.75 24.54 4.49
N ALA A 91 -4.12 23.63 3.74
CA ALA A 91 -4.60 23.21 2.44
C ALA A 91 -6.02 22.61 2.49
N TRP A 92 -6.34 21.83 3.53
CA TRP A 92 -7.69 21.30 3.73
C TRP A 92 -8.71 22.40 4.01
N VAL A 93 -8.37 23.37 4.85
CA VAL A 93 -9.23 24.52 5.15
C VAL A 93 -9.46 25.36 3.88
N ASP A 94 -8.44 25.54 3.05
CA ASP A 94 -8.54 26.24 1.77
C ASP A 94 -9.49 25.52 0.80
N LEU A 95 -9.39 24.18 0.67
CA LEU A 95 -10.32 23.39 -0.14
C LEU A 95 -11.77 23.53 0.36
N LEU A 96 -11.99 23.49 1.69
CA LEU A 96 -13.31 23.72 2.29
C LEU A 96 -13.84 25.14 2.04
N ASN A 97 -12.95 26.11 1.84
CA ASN A 97 -13.29 27.49 1.52
C ASN A 97 -13.47 27.74 0.01
N GLY A 98 -13.41 26.71 -0.82
CA GLY A 98 -13.60 26.80 -2.26
C GLY A 98 -12.36 27.19 -3.04
N ALA A 99 -11.16 26.91 -2.51
CA ALA A 99 -9.93 26.99 -3.30
C ALA A 99 -9.99 26.03 -4.50
N ASP A 100 -9.24 26.36 -5.55
CA ASP A 100 -9.16 25.55 -6.74
C ASP A 100 -8.60 24.16 -6.44
N SER A 101 -9.23 23.14 -7.01
CA SER A 101 -8.75 21.77 -6.94
C SER A 101 -7.63 21.53 -7.94
N ASP A 102 -6.67 20.68 -7.59
CA ASP A 102 -5.65 20.20 -8.53
C ASP A 102 -6.31 19.54 -9.76
N THR A 103 -5.88 19.93 -10.96
CA THR A 103 -6.41 19.42 -12.25
C THR A 103 -5.92 18.01 -12.55
N ASP A 104 -6.71 17.22 -13.28
CA ASP A 104 -6.30 15.88 -13.70
C ASP A 104 -4.99 15.92 -14.51
N ARG A 105 -4.14 14.92 -14.28
CA ARG A 105 -2.80 14.84 -14.91
C ARG A 105 -2.79 13.89 -16.10
N ARG A 106 -3.70 12.93 -16.13
CA ARG A 106 -3.86 11.98 -17.23
C ARG A 106 -5.02 12.40 -18.11
N SER A 107 -4.97 11.98 -19.37
CA SER A 107 -6.12 12.12 -20.26
C SER A 107 -7.30 11.30 -19.74
N ASP A 108 -8.49 11.86 -19.82
CA ASP A 108 -9.75 11.14 -19.60
C ASP A 108 -10.11 10.37 -20.88
N GLU A 109 -9.27 9.38 -21.18
CA GLU A 109 -9.44 8.50 -22.33
C GLU A 109 -9.63 7.06 -21.82
N PRO A 110 -10.57 6.31 -22.40
CA PRO A 110 -10.74 4.91 -22.04
C PRO A 110 -9.43 4.15 -22.34
N PRO A 111 -9.07 3.17 -21.50
CA PRO A 111 -7.82 2.43 -21.66
C PRO A 111 -7.74 1.64 -22.97
N ASN A 112 -8.90 1.31 -23.55
CA ASN A 112 -9.04 0.70 -24.86
C ASN A 112 -10.01 1.53 -25.71
N PRO A 113 -9.71 1.75 -27.01
CA PRO A 113 -10.60 2.49 -27.89
C PRO A 113 -11.96 1.79 -27.98
N TRP A 114 -13.04 2.58 -28.09
CA TRP A 114 -14.37 2.04 -28.26
C TRP A 114 -14.55 1.50 -29.69
N GLU A 115 -14.82 0.20 -29.83
CA GLU A 115 -14.94 -0.51 -31.11
C GLU A 115 -16.39 -0.65 -31.57
N GLY A 116 -17.16 0.45 -31.67
CA GLY A 116 -18.48 0.39 -32.30
C GLY A 116 -19.58 -0.25 -31.45
N LYS A 117 -20.72 -0.59 -32.08
CA LYS A 117 -21.87 -1.30 -31.51
C LYS A 117 -22.02 -2.61 -32.28
N GLY A 118 -22.02 -3.76 -31.60
CA GLY A 118 -22.15 -5.07 -32.23
C GLY A 118 -23.49 -5.24 -32.96
N ASP A 119 -23.53 -6.22 -33.87
CA ASP A 119 -24.62 -6.49 -34.82
C ASP A 119 -26.03 -6.57 -34.20
N HIS A 120 -26.13 -6.89 -32.92
CA HIS A 120 -27.40 -7.04 -32.20
C HIS A 120 -27.77 -5.83 -31.32
N GLY A 121 -27.06 -4.71 -31.48
CA GLY A 121 -27.40 -3.46 -30.81
C GLY A 121 -27.22 -3.51 -29.28
N GLN A 122 -26.45 -4.46 -28.77
CA GLN A 122 -26.03 -4.59 -27.37
C GLN A 122 -24.53 -4.89 -27.33
N GLY A 123 -23.74 -4.10 -26.60
CA GLY A 123 -22.28 -4.20 -26.58
C GLY A 123 -21.60 -3.67 -27.85
N GLY A 124 -20.31 -3.32 -27.79
CA GLY A 124 -19.50 -2.99 -28.97
C GLY A 124 -19.02 -4.20 -29.76
N GLU A 125 -18.49 -4.01 -30.98
CA GLU A 125 -17.99 -5.13 -31.81
C GLU A 125 -16.88 -5.92 -31.07
N GLY A 126 -16.09 -5.24 -30.22
CA GLY A 126 -15.11 -5.85 -29.31
C GLY A 126 -15.67 -6.57 -28.08
N MET A 127 -16.99 -6.74 -27.95
CA MET A 127 -17.63 -7.48 -26.83
C MET A 127 -17.86 -8.96 -27.13
N MET A 128 -17.57 -9.40 -28.36
CA MET A 128 -17.72 -10.80 -28.77
C MET A 128 -16.35 -11.49 -28.74
N GLY A 129 -16.22 -12.57 -27.96
CA GLY A 129 -15.01 -13.44 -27.99
C GLY A 129 -14.12 -13.41 -26.74
N GLY A 130 -14.64 -13.05 -25.57
CA GLY A 130 -13.88 -13.21 -24.31
C GLY A 130 -12.91 -12.07 -24.00
N VAL A 131 -13.10 -10.88 -24.56
CA VAL A 131 -12.26 -9.69 -24.27
C VAL A 131 -13.10 -8.43 -23.94
N PRO A 132 -13.99 -8.43 -22.92
CA PRO A 132 -14.85 -7.28 -22.63
C PRO A 132 -14.03 -6.01 -22.34
N TYR A 133 -14.40 -4.90 -22.99
CA TYR A 133 -13.68 -3.62 -22.88
C TYR A 133 -12.17 -3.73 -23.20
N GLY A 134 -11.77 -4.65 -24.09
CA GLY A 134 -10.38 -4.89 -24.45
C GLY A 134 -9.54 -5.51 -23.33
N ARG A 135 -10.17 -6.08 -22.29
CA ARG A 135 -9.51 -6.88 -21.26
C ARG A 135 -9.90 -8.35 -21.45
N PRO A 136 -8.92 -9.27 -21.55
CA PRO A 136 -9.23 -10.69 -21.57
C PRO A 136 -10.09 -11.06 -20.37
N MET A 137 -11.16 -11.81 -20.63
CA MET A 137 -11.97 -12.41 -19.59
C MET A 137 -11.07 -13.33 -18.78
N ALA A 138 -11.11 -13.21 -17.46
CA ALA A 138 -10.40 -14.12 -16.59
C ALA A 138 -10.93 -15.54 -16.85
N MET A 139 -10.03 -16.45 -17.15
CA MET A 139 -10.36 -17.86 -17.35
C MET A 139 -10.09 -18.61 -16.05
N THR A 140 -10.81 -19.71 -15.83
CA THR A 140 -10.52 -20.59 -14.70
C THR A 140 -9.13 -21.21 -14.86
N GLY A 141 -8.41 -21.33 -13.75
CA GLY A 141 -7.11 -22.00 -13.67
C GLY A 141 -7.16 -23.23 -12.77
N ASP A 142 -6.12 -24.05 -12.84
CA ASP A 142 -5.95 -25.17 -11.90
C ASP A 142 -5.82 -24.65 -10.46
N ASP A 143 -6.58 -25.24 -9.55
CA ASP A 143 -6.54 -24.86 -8.14
C ASP A 143 -5.38 -25.56 -7.39
N ILE A 144 -4.83 -24.88 -6.38
CA ILE A 144 -3.69 -25.33 -5.58
C ILE A 144 -4.06 -25.67 -4.12
N ARG A 145 -5.34 -25.58 -3.71
CA ARG A 145 -5.78 -25.79 -2.32
C ARG A 145 -6.86 -26.85 -2.14
N ASP A 146 -8.07 -26.61 -2.67
CA ASP A 146 -9.31 -27.30 -2.29
C ASP A 146 -10.10 -27.92 -3.48
N GLY A 147 -9.59 -27.77 -4.70
CA GLY A 147 -10.18 -28.24 -5.94
C GLY A 147 -11.16 -27.27 -6.61
N LEU A 148 -11.39 -26.06 -6.06
CA LEU A 148 -12.30 -25.08 -6.67
C LEU A 148 -11.59 -24.22 -7.72
N GLN A 149 -11.80 -24.53 -8.99
CA GLN A 149 -11.27 -23.73 -10.11
C GLN A 149 -11.98 -22.37 -10.19
N LEU A 150 -11.32 -21.33 -9.71
CA LEU A 150 -11.76 -19.93 -9.80
C LEU A 150 -11.09 -19.21 -10.97
N ASP A 151 -11.70 -18.10 -11.38
CA ASP A 151 -11.14 -17.18 -12.37
C ASP A 151 -9.77 -16.66 -11.91
N ALA A 152 -8.76 -16.84 -12.76
CA ALA A 152 -7.42 -16.32 -12.54
C ALA A 152 -7.31 -14.87 -13.04
N TYR A 153 -6.98 -13.96 -12.13
CA TYR A 153 -6.83 -12.53 -12.43
C TYR A 153 -5.40 -12.07 -12.20
N THR A 154 -4.76 -11.59 -13.26
CA THR A 154 -3.41 -11.03 -13.20
C THR A 154 -3.47 -9.50 -13.14
N ALA A 155 -2.76 -8.91 -12.18
CA ALA A 155 -2.67 -7.46 -12.02
C ALA A 155 -1.33 -7.02 -11.45
N THR A 156 -1.00 -5.76 -11.71
CA THR A 156 0.12 -5.07 -11.09
C THR A 156 -0.35 -4.27 -9.87
N VAL A 157 0.23 -4.52 -8.70
CA VAL A 157 -0.08 -3.82 -7.44
C VAL A 157 1.17 -3.09 -6.93
N GLY A 158 1.03 -1.80 -6.59
CA GLY A 158 2.14 -0.93 -6.18
C GLY A 158 2.29 0.30 -7.10
N PRO A 159 3.30 1.16 -6.87
CA PRO A 159 4.28 1.17 -5.79
C PRO A 159 3.81 1.92 -4.53
N PHE A 160 2.58 2.46 -4.55
CA PHE A 160 2.00 3.28 -3.47
C PHE A 160 0.83 2.59 -2.76
N ALA A 161 0.66 1.28 -2.95
CA ALA A 161 -0.35 0.52 -2.23
C ALA A 161 0.04 0.52 -0.73
N PRO A 162 -0.82 0.98 0.19
CA PRO A 162 -0.42 1.27 1.57
C PRO A 162 -0.07 0.02 2.41
N MET A 163 -0.47 -1.15 1.95
CA MET A 163 -0.10 -2.46 2.52
C MET A 163 1.23 -3.00 2.01
N LEU A 164 1.81 -2.41 0.94
CA LEU A 164 3.11 -2.80 0.43
C LEU A 164 4.21 -1.85 0.95
N PRO A 165 5.46 -2.33 1.09
CA PRO A 165 6.61 -1.46 1.27
C PRO A 165 6.66 -0.38 0.16
N PRO A 166 6.98 0.88 0.50
CA PRO A 166 7.04 1.94 -0.50
C PRO A 166 7.97 1.58 -1.66
N GLY A 167 7.49 1.74 -2.89
CA GLY A 167 8.29 1.47 -4.10
C GLY A 167 8.17 0.05 -4.65
N LEU A 168 7.67 -0.91 -3.86
CA LEU A 168 7.51 -2.30 -4.29
C LEU A 168 6.34 -2.40 -5.27
N THR A 169 6.62 -2.97 -6.44
CA THR A 169 5.60 -3.30 -7.42
C THR A 169 5.64 -4.80 -7.68
N LEU A 170 4.47 -5.44 -7.53
CA LEU A 170 4.29 -6.86 -7.76
C LEU A 170 3.37 -7.05 -8.98
N GLU A 171 3.72 -7.97 -9.86
CA GLU A 171 2.74 -8.60 -10.74
C GLU A 171 2.29 -9.89 -10.07
N ILE A 172 0.98 -10.00 -9.83
CA ILE A 172 0.38 -11.10 -9.09
C ILE A 172 -0.72 -11.73 -9.93
N THR A 173 -0.87 -13.04 -9.83
CA THR A 173 -2.06 -13.75 -10.28
C THR A 173 -2.82 -14.25 -9.06
N LEU A 174 -4.08 -13.84 -8.96
CA LEU A 174 -5.00 -14.23 -7.90
C LEU A 174 -6.06 -15.19 -8.44
N GLN A 175 -6.45 -16.16 -7.62
CA GLN A 175 -7.68 -16.93 -7.78
C GLN A 175 -8.50 -16.75 -6.51
N GLY A 176 -9.59 -15.98 -6.60
CA GLY A 176 -10.24 -15.43 -5.41
C GLY A 176 -9.28 -14.51 -4.65
N ASP A 177 -8.97 -14.84 -3.40
CA ASP A 177 -7.99 -14.17 -2.56
C ASP A 177 -6.63 -14.89 -2.48
N VAL A 178 -6.49 -16.07 -3.09
CA VAL A 178 -5.26 -16.86 -3.06
C VAL A 178 -4.28 -16.38 -4.13
N ILE A 179 -3.03 -16.19 -3.74
CA ILE A 179 -1.93 -15.88 -4.66
C ILE A 179 -1.44 -17.15 -5.33
N ILE A 180 -1.59 -17.23 -6.65
CA ILE A 180 -1.12 -18.37 -7.45
C ILE A 180 0.32 -18.16 -7.91
N SER A 181 0.65 -16.94 -8.32
CA SER A 181 2.00 -16.57 -8.71
C SER A 181 2.29 -15.12 -8.35
N THR A 182 3.57 -14.81 -8.18
CA THR A 182 4.04 -13.45 -7.92
C THR A 182 5.40 -13.26 -8.56
N SER A 183 5.59 -12.12 -9.21
CA SER A 183 6.90 -11.62 -9.63
C SER A 183 7.10 -10.19 -9.14
N VAL A 184 8.33 -9.86 -8.78
CA VAL A 184 8.72 -8.48 -8.45
C VAL A 184 9.01 -7.77 -9.76
N THR A 185 8.19 -6.78 -10.10
CA THR A 185 8.40 -5.94 -11.31
C THR A 185 9.20 -4.68 -10.99
N ALA A 186 9.21 -4.27 -9.72
CA ALA A 186 10.14 -3.27 -9.24
C ALA A 186 10.40 -3.44 -7.72
N PRO A 187 11.67 -3.35 -7.26
CA PRO A 187 12.01 -3.52 -5.84
C PRO A 187 11.47 -2.36 -4.98
N PRO A 188 11.33 -2.56 -3.65
CA PRO A 188 11.02 -1.46 -2.75
C PRO A 188 12.08 -0.37 -2.82
N PHE A 189 11.68 0.88 -2.57
CA PHE A 189 12.63 1.98 -2.45
C PHE A 189 13.53 1.77 -1.22
N PRO A 190 14.80 2.20 -1.24
CA PRO A 190 15.61 2.23 -0.03
C PRO A 190 15.04 3.25 0.95
N GLN A 191 14.92 2.89 2.24
CA GLN A 191 14.27 3.71 3.26
C GLN A 191 15.17 4.11 4.44
N GLY A 192 16.39 3.59 4.50
CA GLY A 192 17.35 3.83 5.59
C GLY A 192 17.03 3.07 6.88
N ASP A 193 17.99 3.08 7.81
CA ASP A 193 17.97 2.25 9.02
C ASP A 193 16.81 2.59 9.96
N GLU A 194 16.45 3.88 10.06
CA GLU A 194 15.36 4.33 10.92
C GLU A 194 14.03 3.68 10.51
N ALA A 195 13.78 3.50 9.21
CA ALA A 195 12.58 2.82 8.75
C ALA A 195 12.54 1.36 9.22
N SER A 196 13.68 0.72 9.46
CA SER A 196 13.79 -0.64 9.98
C SER A 196 13.76 -0.72 11.51
N ALA A 197 13.56 0.41 12.22
CA ALA A 197 13.50 0.42 13.67
C ALA A 197 12.38 -0.49 14.20
N PRO A 198 12.62 -1.30 15.25
CA PRO A 198 11.68 -2.32 15.72
C PRO A 198 10.26 -1.80 15.97
N HIS A 199 10.14 -0.64 16.60
CA HIS A 199 8.85 -0.04 16.92
C HIS A 199 8.06 0.41 15.67
N LEU A 200 8.71 0.87 14.62
CA LEU A 200 8.04 1.22 13.36
C LEU A 200 7.64 -0.04 12.58
N CYS A 201 8.48 -1.06 12.55
CA CYS A 201 8.15 -2.36 11.95
C CYS A 201 6.94 -3.01 12.64
N ALA A 202 6.93 -3.06 13.98
CA ALA A 202 5.77 -3.52 14.75
C ALA A 202 4.53 -2.67 14.47
N ALA A 203 4.65 -1.34 14.39
CA ALA A 203 3.52 -0.46 14.10
C ALA A 203 2.90 -0.74 12.72
N ARG A 204 3.69 -1.07 11.69
CA ARG A 204 3.18 -1.44 10.36
C ARG A 204 2.34 -2.70 10.41
N LEU A 205 2.83 -3.78 11.02
CA LEU A 205 2.06 -5.02 11.19
C LEU A 205 0.77 -4.79 11.99
N LEU A 206 0.84 -4.01 13.08
CA LEU A 206 -0.35 -3.69 13.87
C LEU A 206 -1.39 -2.90 13.06
N ARG A 207 -0.97 -2.03 12.13
CA ARG A 207 -1.91 -1.36 11.21
C ARG A 207 -2.60 -2.33 10.25
N LEU A 208 -1.86 -3.29 9.70
CA LEU A 208 -2.44 -4.33 8.82
C LEU A 208 -3.47 -5.20 9.54
N LEU A 209 -3.26 -5.44 10.84
CA LEU A 209 -4.23 -6.11 11.71
C LEU A 209 -5.44 -5.23 12.11
N GLY A 210 -5.54 -3.99 11.61
CA GLY A 210 -6.58 -3.03 11.99
C GLY A 210 -6.40 -2.38 13.37
N LEU A 211 -5.28 -2.63 14.06
CA LEU A 211 -5.01 -2.16 15.42
C LEU A 211 -4.35 -0.77 15.42
N ASN A 212 -4.97 0.20 14.75
CA ASN A 212 -4.43 1.55 14.51
C ASN A 212 -3.99 2.29 15.79
N ALA A 213 -4.77 2.19 16.87
CA ALA A 213 -4.43 2.82 18.15
C ALA A 213 -3.18 2.19 18.81
N ALA A 214 -3.04 0.86 18.71
CA ALA A 214 -1.86 0.16 19.21
C ALA A 214 -0.63 0.52 18.36
N ALA A 215 -0.78 0.51 17.04
CA ALA A 215 0.28 0.94 16.12
C ALA A 215 0.78 2.35 16.42
N ALA A 216 -0.12 3.31 16.63
CA ALA A 216 0.26 4.69 16.95
C ALA A 216 0.97 4.83 18.30
N ARG A 217 0.60 4.01 19.30
CA ARG A 217 1.31 3.95 20.59
C ARG A 217 2.72 3.40 20.44
N VAL A 218 2.88 2.27 19.75
CA VAL A 218 4.19 1.64 19.53
C VAL A 218 5.09 2.57 18.72
N ALA A 219 4.56 3.19 17.66
CA ALA A 219 5.32 4.16 16.87
C ALA A 219 5.80 5.37 17.68
N ARG A 220 5.09 5.77 18.75
CA ARG A 220 5.54 6.81 19.70
C ARG A 220 6.52 6.30 20.78
N GLY A 221 7.02 5.08 20.65
CA GLY A 221 7.91 4.45 21.64
C GLY A 221 7.21 3.99 22.93
N SER A 222 5.88 3.99 22.98
CA SER A 222 5.15 3.50 24.16
C SER A 222 5.12 1.98 24.18
N SER A 223 5.36 1.38 25.34
CA SER A 223 5.22 -0.07 25.52
C SER A 223 3.79 -0.51 25.16
N PRO A 224 3.65 -1.54 24.31
CA PRO A 224 2.36 -2.08 23.93
C PRO A 224 1.79 -2.89 25.10
N ARG A 225 0.62 -2.51 25.63
CA ARG A 225 -0.18 -3.38 26.53
C ARG A 225 -0.88 -4.43 25.67
N ALA A 226 -0.12 -5.37 25.13
CA ALA A 226 -0.54 -6.15 23.97
C ALA A 226 -0.36 -7.67 24.17
N LEU A 227 -0.84 -8.21 25.29
CA LEU A 227 -0.82 -9.66 25.51
C LEU A 227 -1.56 -10.41 24.38
N TRP A 228 -2.60 -9.81 23.80
CA TRP A 228 -3.54 -10.42 22.87
C TRP A 228 -3.29 -10.14 21.38
N THR A 229 -2.40 -9.22 21.01
CA THR A 229 -2.21 -8.83 19.60
C THR A 229 -1.64 -9.95 18.74
N ARG A 230 -0.95 -10.92 19.37
CA ARG A 230 -0.42 -12.12 18.71
C ARG A 230 -1.51 -13.11 18.30
N GLY A 231 -2.66 -13.10 18.97
CA GLY A 231 -3.75 -14.02 18.70
C GLY A 231 -4.43 -13.81 17.35
N ALA A 232 -4.28 -12.62 16.74
CA ALA A 232 -4.88 -12.26 15.47
C ALA A 232 -4.13 -12.81 14.24
N ILE A 233 -2.88 -13.23 14.40
CA ILE A 233 -2.06 -13.82 13.32
C ILE A 233 -2.14 -15.34 13.49
N PRO A 234 -2.32 -16.20 12.48
CA PRO A 234 -2.22 -17.66 12.64
C PRO A 234 -0.82 -18.14 13.07
N ALA A 235 -0.72 -19.27 13.78
CA ALA A 235 0.58 -19.86 14.12
C ALA A 235 1.21 -20.51 12.88
N GLY A 236 2.52 -20.39 12.69
CA GLY A 236 3.23 -20.95 11.54
C GLY A 236 3.09 -20.13 10.25
N LEU A 237 2.34 -19.01 10.26
CA LEU A 237 2.21 -18.17 9.09
C LEU A 237 3.57 -17.56 8.71
N GLY A 238 4.00 -17.78 7.46
CA GLY A 238 5.26 -17.27 6.93
C GLY A 238 6.49 -17.79 7.65
N GLU A 239 6.46 -19.04 8.12
CA GLU A 239 7.58 -19.70 8.79
C GLU A 239 8.77 -19.84 7.82
N ALA A 240 9.88 -19.15 8.12
CA ALA A 240 11.11 -19.20 7.32
C ALA A 240 12.10 -20.26 7.83
N ALA A 241 12.12 -20.44 9.14
CA ALA A 241 12.84 -21.48 9.87
C ALA A 241 11.97 -21.90 11.06
N LYS A 242 12.29 -23.03 11.69
CA LYS A 242 11.49 -23.60 12.78
C LYS A 242 11.27 -22.58 13.92
N GLY A 243 10.04 -22.14 14.11
CA GLY A 243 9.66 -21.14 15.12
C GLY A 243 9.90 -19.69 14.74
N GLU A 244 10.29 -19.41 13.50
CA GLU A 244 10.44 -18.06 12.94
C GLU A 244 9.25 -17.74 12.01
N ASP A 245 8.08 -17.60 12.61
CA ASP A 245 6.85 -17.16 11.94
C ASP A 245 6.59 -15.66 12.14
N VAL A 246 5.52 -15.14 11.53
CA VAL A 246 5.11 -13.73 11.67
C VAL A 246 4.89 -13.34 13.15
N ARG A 247 4.36 -14.25 14.00
CA ARG A 247 4.13 -13.98 15.43
C ARG A 247 5.44 -13.81 16.19
N ALA A 248 6.44 -14.65 15.90
CA ALA A 248 7.77 -14.58 16.50
C ALA A 248 8.45 -13.26 16.14
N ARG A 249 8.42 -12.87 14.86
CA ARG A 249 9.00 -11.60 14.38
C ARG A 249 8.32 -10.38 14.99
N LEU A 250 6.99 -10.35 15.05
CA LEU A 250 6.26 -9.28 15.75
C LEU A 250 6.63 -9.22 17.24
N SER A 251 6.77 -10.37 17.91
CA SER A 251 7.13 -10.43 19.33
C SER A 251 8.52 -9.86 19.59
N ALA A 252 9.50 -10.20 18.74
CA ALA A 252 10.85 -9.66 18.80
C ALA A 252 10.84 -8.12 18.66
N TRP A 253 10.10 -7.59 17.69
CA TRP A 253 9.98 -6.14 17.51
C TRP A 253 9.31 -5.42 18.68
N LEU A 254 8.26 -5.99 19.26
CA LEU A 254 7.60 -5.42 20.44
C LEU A 254 8.50 -5.47 21.68
N ALA A 255 9.49 -6.37 21.72
CA ALA A 255 10.55 -6.42 22.73
C ALA A 255 11.75 -5.50 22.42
N GLY A 256 11.71 -4.75 21.31
CA GLY A 256 12.78 -3.84 20.90
C GLY A 256 13.96 -4.50 20.21
N GLN A 257 13.85 -5.78 19.85
CA GLN A 257 14.89 -6.49 19.11
C GLN A 257 14.84 -6.12 17.63
N ALA A 258 16.00 -6.02 16.98
CA ALA A 258 16.06 -5.88 15.52
C ALA A 258 15.39 -7.09 14.84
N GLY A 259 14.71 -6.84 13.73
CA GLY A 259 14.08 -7.92 12.94
C GLY A 259 15.10 -8.84 12.27
N PRO A 260 14.63 -9.92 11.61
CA PRO A 260 15.52 -10.73 10.79
C PRO A 260 16.17 -9.85 9.71
N TYR A 261 17.48 -10.04 9.53
CA TYR A 261 18.28 -9.26 8.57
C TYR A 261 18.12 -9.76 7.13
N GLN A 262 17.63 -10.98 6.95
CA GLN A 262 17.47 -11.65 5.66
C GLN A 262 16.00 -12.00 5.46
N ALA A 263 15.47 -11.63 4.30
CA ALA A 263 14.15 -12.04 3.86
C ALA A 263 14.29 -13.13 2.78
N PRO A 264 13.36 -14.10 2.72
CA PRO A 264 13.26 -15.01 1.57
C PRO A 264 12.97 -14.24 0.28
N ARG A 265 13.19 -14.92 -0.84
CA ARG A 265 12.83 -14.41 -2.16
C ARG A 265 11.34 -14.16 -2.27
N ILE A 266 10.93 -12.95 -2.62
CA ILE A 266 9.52 -12.52 -2.58
C ILE A 266 8.66 -13.39 -3.51
N GLY A 267 9.17 -13.67 -4.72
CA GLY A 267 8.45 -14.49 -5.70
C GLY A 267 8.15 -15.92 -5.22
N SER A 268 8.97 -16.47 -4.34
CA SER A 268 8.76 -17.79 -3.73
C SER A 268 8.00 -17.76 -2.40
N MET A 269 7.92 -16.60 -1.76
CA MET A 269 7.39 -16.45 -0.40
C MET A 269 5.85 -16.32 -0.37
N LEU A 270 5.25 -15.78 -1.43
CA LEU A 270 3.83 -15.42 -1.45
C LEU A 270 2.87 -16.46 -2.07
N PRO A 271 3.28 -17.28 -3.07
CA PRO A 271 2.37 -18.29 -3.64
C PRO A 271 1.78 -19.24 -2.58
N GLY A 272 0.48 -19.51 -2.70
CA GLY A 272 -0.29 -20.35 -1.78
C GLY A 272 -0.90 -19.61 -0.58
N LEU A 273 -0.49 -18.37 -0.32
CA LEU A 273 -1.06 -17.54 0.74
C LEU A 273 -2.31 -16.79 0.24
N GLU A 274 -3.26 -16.55 1.15
CA GLU A 274 -4.32 -15.57 0.91
C GLU A 274 -3.73 -14.15 0.93
N TRP A 275 -4.38 -13.22 0.21
CA TRP A 275 -3.90 -11.85 0.04
C TRP A 275 -3.54 -11.18 1.37
N HIS A 276 -4.39 -11.30 2.39
CA HIS A 276 -4.12 -10.70 3.69
C HIS A 276 -2.95 -11.36 4.43
N GLU A 277 -2.76 -12.67 4.25
CA GLU A 277 -1.66 -13.44 4.85
C GLU A 277 -0.35 -13.01 4.21
N ALA A 278 -0.32 -12.91 2.88
CA ALA A 278 0.81 -12.42 2.11
C ALA A 278 1.24 -11.02 2.56
N MET A 279 0.30 -10.10 2.80
CA MET A 279 0.62 -8.76 3.29
C MET A 279 1.24 -8.80 4.69
N LEU A 280 0.77 -9.69 5.59
CA LEU A 280 1.36 -9.88 6.91
C LEU A 280 2.76 -10.50 6.83
N VAL A 281 2.95 -11.53 5.99
CA VAL A 281 4.25 -12.17 5.79
C VAL A 281 5.26 -11.18 5.24
N LEU A 282 4.90 -10.46 4.18
CA LEU A 282 5.74 -9.44 3.56
C LEU A 282 6.16 -8.36 4.57
N ASN A 283 5.20 -7.79 5.31
CA ASN A 283 5.48 -6.73 6.30
C ASN A 283 6.06 -7.26 7.62
N SER A 284 6.28 -8.57 7.75
CA SER A 284 7.01 -9.16 8.88
C SER A 284 8.53 -9.15 8.70
N TYR A 285 9.02 -8.65 7.57
CA TYR A 285 10.43 -8.34 7.34
C TYR A 285 10.66 -6.82 7.36
N ALA A 286 11.86 -6.42 7.80
CA ALA A 286 12.23 -5.01 7.78
C ALA A 286 12.36 -4.49 6.33
N PRO A 287 12.04 -3.21 6.04
CA PRO A 287 12.13 -2.65 4.69
C PRO A 287 13.50 -2.89 4.02
N ASP A 288 14.57 -2.76 4.79
CA ASP A 288 15.94 -2.94 4.29
C ASP A 288 16.27 -4.42 3.97
N ALA A 289 15.71 -5.37 4.73
CA ALA A 289 15.85 -6.80 4.43
C ALA A 289 15.12 -7.18 3.14
N LEU A 290 13.94 -6.63 2.89
CA LEU A 290 13.19 -6.84 1.64
C LEU A 290 13.89 -6.21 0.45
N HIS A 291 14.46 -5.00 0.61
CA HIS A 291 15.22 -4.35 -0.45
C HIS A 291 16.45 -5.17 -0.87
N ARG A 292 17.22 -5.68 0.10
CA ARG A 292 18.35 -6.58 -0.18
C ARG A 292 17.93 -7.87 -0.87
N ALA A 293 16.86 -8.52 -0.40
CA ALA A 293 16.39 -9.76 -1.00
C ALA A 293 16.03 -9.60 -2.49
N CYS A 294 15.46 -8.46 -2.89
CA CYS A 294 15.20 -8.17 -4.31
C CYS A 294 16.48 -7.89 -5.11
N ALA A 295 17.48 -7.21 -4.52
CA ALA A 295 18.75 -6.96 -5.20
C ALA A 295 19.51 -8.27 -5.49
N GLU A 296 19.49 -9.22 -4.55
CA GLU A 296 20.09 -10.55 -4.71
C GLU A 296 19.35 -11.43 -5.74
N GLU A 297 18.06 -11.18 -5.97
CA GLU A 297 17.29 -11.83 -7.05
C GLU A 297 17.70 -11.33 -8.44
N GLU A 298 17.92 -10.02 -8.59
CA GLU A 298 18.35 -9.41 -9.86
C GLU A 298 19.76 -9.86 -10.26
N GLU A 299 20.68 -10.05 -9.31
CA GLU A 299 22.05 -10.53 -9.59
C GLU A 299 22.12 -12.02 -9.98
N ALA A 300 21.08 -12.81 -9.64
CA ALA A 300 21.04 -14.25 -9.87
C ALA A 300 20.27 -14.66 -11.14
N ALA A 301 19.64 -13.71 -11.84
CA ALA A 301 18.85 -13.91 -13.06
C ALA A 301 19.64 -13.55 -14.32
#